data_AF-A0A9X8D8E2-F1
#
_entry.id   AF-A0A9X8D8E2-F1
#
_cell.length_a   1.000
_cell.length_b   1.000
_cell.length_c   1.000
_cell.angle_alpha   90.00
_cell.angle_beta   90.00
_cell.angle_gamma   90.00
#
_symmetry.space_group_name_H-M   'P 1'
#
loop_
_entity.id
_entity.type
_entity.pdbx_description
1 polymer ?
#
loop_
_entity_poly.entity_id
_entity_poly.type
_entity_poly.pdbx_seq_one_letter_code
_entity_poly.pdbx_strand_id
1 'polypeptide(L)'
;MYPSDEAWDAIYDAIDEGHPLPWPETHLHLEPQDTTLPGWIALLELVEEAACDRRETFSPKEALGAELWAQVVTLPPSIATLKHVRKLNLYRSTLLRIPPEIGEMESLEQFIPYTSYGLHWFPYEITRLLFTVEN
;
A
#
# COMPACT_ATOMS: atom_id res chain seq x y z
N MET A 1 -8.41 8.95 18.41
CA MET A 1 -8.71 9.50 19.75
C MET A 1 -8.01 8.58 20.74
N TYR A 2 -7.09 9.10 21.56
CA TYR A 2 -6.36 8.26 22.52
C TYR A 2 -7.29 7.84 23.67
N PRO A 3 -7.14 6.62 24.22
CA PRO A 3 -7.89 6.21 25.41
C PRO A 3 -7.54 7.10 26.62
N SER A 4 -8.50 7.27 27.53
CA SER A 4 -8.26 7.86 28.85
C SER A 4 -7.44 6.92 29.74
N ASP A 5 -6.86 7.43 30.82
CA ASP A 5 -6.04 6.65 31.76
C ASP A 5 -6.80 5.44 32.35
N GLU A 6 -8.08 5.60 32.72
CA GLU A 6 -8.93 4.49 33.16
C GLU A 6 -9.19 3.43 32.07
N ALA A 7 -9.17 3.85 30.79
CA ALA A 7 -9.33 2.92 29.68
C ALA A 7 -8.04 2.13 29.44
N TRP A 8 -6.87 2.70 29.77
CA TRP A 8 -5.60 1.97 29.75
C TRP A 8 -5.55 0.91 30.83
N ASP A 9 -5.94 1.21 32.06
CA ASP A 9 -5.95 0.22 33.15
C ASP A 9 -6.81 -1.01 32.81
N ALA A 10 -8.00 -0.79 32.24
CA ALA A 10 -8.86 -1.88 31.76
C ALA A 10 -8.24 -2.70 30.61
N ILE A 11 -7.36 -2.09 29.80
CA ILE A 11 -6.59 -2.78 28.76
C ILE A 11 -5.50 -3.64 29.38
N TYR A 12 -4.75 -3.13 30.37
CA TYR A 12 -3.68 -3.89 31.03
C TYR A 12 -4.25 -5.09 31.81
N ASP A 13 -5.36 -4.90 32.53
CA ASP A 13 -6.04 -5.99 33.23
C ASP A 13 -6.53 -7.07 32.25
N ALA A 14 -7.09 -6.66 31.10
CA ALA A 14 -7.51 -7.61 30.06
C ALA A 14 -6.33 -8.41 29.47
N ILE A 15 -5.13 -7.82 29.35
CA ILE A 15 -3.92 -8.52 28.90
C ILE A 15 -3.50 -9.57 29.93
N ASP A 16 -3.43 -9.21 31.20
CA ASP A 16 -2.98 -10.09 32.28
C ASP A 16 -3.95 -11.26 32.51
N GLU A 17 -5.25 -11.05 32.31
CA GLU A 17 -6.29 -12.07 32.42
C GLU A 17 -6.53 -12.88 31.13
N GLY A 18 -5.86 -12.51 30.03
CA GLY A 18 -6.00 -13.17 28.72
C GLY A 18 -7.36 -12.90 28.02
N HIS A 19 -8.00 -11.78 28.36
CA HIS A 19 -9.25 -11.35 27.74
C HIS A 19 -9.02 -10.69 26.36
N PRO A 20 -10.01 -10.75 25.46
CA PRO A 20 -9.93 -10.08 24.17
C PRO A 20 -9.83 -8.57 24.34
N LEU A 21 -8.88 -7.95 23.63
CA LEU A 21 -8.62 -6.51 23.72
C LEU A 21 -9.73 -5.71 23.03
N PRO A 22 -9.99 -4.46 23.47
CA PRO A 22 -11.09 -3.65 22.94
C PRO A 22 -10.84 -3.09 21.53
N TRP A 23 -9.64 -3.27 20.96
CA TRP A 23 -9.39 -2.99 19.56
C TRP A 23 -9.68 -4.23 18.70
N PRO A 24 -10.19 -4.05 17.47
CA PRO A 24 -10.35 -5.16 16.55
C PRO A 24 -9.02 -5.88 16.40
N GLU A 25 -9.07 -7.23 16.37
CA GLU A 25 -7.89 -8.02 16.06
C GLU A 25 -7.23 -7.44 14.82
N THR A 26 -5.89 -7.37 14.81
CA THR A 26 -5.16 -6.98 13.61
C THR A 26 -5.33 -8.08 12.57
N HIS A 27 -6.44 -8.03 11.84
CA HIS A 27 -6.68 -8.92 10.71
C HIS A 27 -5.61 -8.61 9.67
N LEU A 28 -4.59 -9.47 9.62
CA LEU A 28 -3.63 -9.49 8.53
C LEU A 28 -4.41 -9.97 7.30
N HIS A 29 -4.60 -9.10 6.32
CA HIS A 29 -5.16 -9.47 5.02
C HIS A 29 -4.15 -10.36 4.27
N LEU A 30 -4.18 -11.65 4.60
CA LEU A 30 -3.30 -12.67 4.04
C LEU A 30 -3.81 -13.20 2.70
N GLU A 31 -5.09 -12.97 2.39
CA GLU A 31 -5.73 -13.43 1.16
C GLU A 31 -4.95 -12.93 -0.06
N PRO A 32 -4.63 -13.80 -1.03
CA PRO A 32 -3.94 -13.39 -2.25
C PRO A 32 -4.84 -12.50 -3.09
N GLN A 33 -4.23 -11.60 -3.87
CA GLN A 33 -4.95 -10.86 -4.90
C GLN A 33 -5.57 -11.84 -5.91
N ASP A 34 -6.84 -11.64 -6.26
CA ASP A 34 -7.44 -12.34 -7.39
C ASP A 34 -6.86 -11.78 -8.69
N THR A 35 -6.04 -12.58 -9.36
CA THR A 35 -5.33 -12.20 -10.58
C THR A 35 -6.16 -12.37 -11.85
N THR A 36 -7.38 -12.89 -11.73
CA THR A 36 -8.30 -13.08 -12.85
C THR A 36 -9.22 -11.86 -13.07
N LEU A 37 -9.26 -10.94 -12.11
CA LEU A 37 -10.11 -9.76 -12.17
C LEU A 37 -9.63 -8.76 -13.23
N PRO A 38 -10.57 -8.13 -13.98
CA PRO A 38 -10.22 -7.13 -14.99
C PRO A 38 -9.35 -5.99 -14.46
N GLY A 39 -9.60 -5.53 -13.21
CA GLY A 39 -8.81 -4.47 -12.60
C GLY A 39 -7.36 -4.85 -12.33
N TRP A 40 -7.11 -6.13 -12.03
CA TRP A 40 -5.75 -6.63 -11.87
C TRP A 40 -5.01 -6.71 -13.21
N ILE A 41 -5.66 -7.27 -14.23
CA ILE A 41 -5.09 -7.40 -15.58
C ILE A 41 -4.76 -6.01 -16.13
N ALA A 42 -5.71 -5.07 -16.04
CA ALA A 42 -5.50 -3.69 -16.49
C ALA A 42 -4.38 -2.97 -15.72
N LEU A 43 -4.18 -3.28 -14.43
CA LEU A 43 -3.06 -2.75 -13.66
C LEU A 43 -1.72 -3.29 -14.17
N LEU A 44 -1.63 -4.58 -14.51
CA LEU A 44 -0.40 -5.15 -15.08
C LEU A 44 -0.05 -4.48 -16.42
N GLU A 45 -1.03 -4.34 -17.31
CA GLU A 45 -0.86 -3.64 -18.60
C GLU A 45 -0.42 -2.19 -18.39
N LEU A 46 -1.04 -1.49 -17.43
CA LEU A 46 -0.68 -0.11 -17.09
C LEU A 46 0.75 0.01 -16.56
N VAL A 47 1.21 -0.96 -15.76
CA VAL A 47 2.61 -1.00 -15.28
C VAL A 47 3.57 -1.20 -16.45
N GLU A 48 3.27 -2.11 -17.37
CA GLU A 48 4.10 -2.33 -18.56
C GLU A 48 4.15 -1.10 -19.47
N GLU A 49 3.01 -0.45 -19.70
CA GLU A 49 2.92 0.79 -20.48
C GLU A 49 3.76 1.90 -19.83
N ALA A 50 3.63 2.09 -18.51
CA ALA A 50 4.38 3.07 -17.74
C ALA A 50 5.90 2.81 -17.72
N ALA A 51 6.30 1.54 -17.72
CA ALA A 51 7.71 1.17 -17.86
C ALA A 51 8.24 1.47 -19.28
N CYS A 52 7.41 1.26 -20.31
CA CYS A 52 7.76 1.49 -21.71
C CYS A 52 7.90 2.98 -22.04
N ASP A 53 6.93 3.80 -21.61
CA ASP A 53 6.89 5.23 -21.89
C ASP A 53 7.75 6.07 -20.92
N ARG A 54 8.25 5.45 -19.84
CA ARG A 54 9.10 6.07 -18.82
C ARG A 54 8.44 7.27 -18.13
N ARG A 55 7.12 7.24 -17.95
CA ARG A 55 6.40 8.32 -17.27
C ARG A 55 6.96 8.58 -15.87
N GLU A 56 7.05 9.86 -15.51
CA GLU A 56 7.55 10.25 -14.19
C GLU A 56 6.47 10.19 -13.10
N THR A 57 5.19 10.13 -13.48
CA THR A 57 4.06 10.04 -12.53
C THR A 57 3.22 8.80 -12.81
N PHE A 58 2.92 8.05 -11.76
CA PHE A 58 2.08 6.87 -11.81
C PHE A 58 0.90 7.02 -10.84
N SER A 59 -0.30 7.15 -11.41
CA SER A 59 -1.57 7.31 -10.69
C SER A 59 -2.59 6.28 -11.19
N PRO A 60 -2.60 5.02 -10.68
CA PRO A 60 -3.47 3.97 -11.19
C PRO A 60 -4.95 4.33 -11.21
N LYS A 61 -5.42 5.03 -10.17
CA LYS A 61 -6.83 5.43 -10.07
C LYS A 61 -7.26 6.38 -11.20
N GLU A 62 -6.37 7.28 -11.64
CA GLU A 62 -6.65 8.23 -12.71
C GLU A 62 -6.69 7.52 -14.07
N ALA A 63 -5.82 6.51 -14.26
CA ALA A 63 -5.74 5.76 -15.51
C ALA A 63 -6.82 4.67 -15.64
N LEU A 64 -7.08 3.89 -14.59
CA LEU A 64 -7.99 2.74 -14.60
C LEU A 64 -9.43 3.10 -14.22
N GLY A 65 -9.64 4.24 -13.56
CA GLY A 65 -10.93 4.60 -12.96
C GLY A 65 -11.22 3.85 -11.66
N ALA A 66 -12.26 4.29 -10.95
CA ALA A 66 -12.57 3.81 -9.60
C ALA A 66 -13.04 2.35 -9.56
N GLU A 67 -13.75 1.88 -10.58
CA GLU A 67 -14.34 0.53 -10.64
C GLU A 67 -13.27 -0.55 -10.74
N LEU A 68 -12.35 -0.42 -11.71
CA LEU A 68 -11.24 -1.34 -11.88
C LEU A 68 -10.26 -1.25 -10.70
N TRP A 69 -9.98 -0.04 -10.22
CA TRP A 69 -9.03 0.14 -9.13
C TRP A 69 -9.51 -0.46 -7.79
N ALA A 70 -10.82 -0.50 -7.54
CA ALA A 70 -11.38 -1.11 -6.33
C ALA A 70 -11.19 -2.63 -6.26
N GLN A 71 -10.86 -3.29 -7.38
CA GLN A 71 -10.60 -4.73 -7.45
C GLN A 71 -9.16 -5.10 -7.01
N VAL A 72 -8.33 -4.10 -6.73
CA VAL A 72 -6.92 -4.28 -6.40
C VAL A 72 -6.70 -4.08 -4.90
N VAL A 73 -6.26 -5.14 -4.23
CA VAL A 73 -5.95 -5.16 -2.79
C VAL A 73 -4.45 -5.17 -2.50
N THR A 74 -3.60 -5.38 -3.51
CA THR A 74 -2.14 -5.21 -3.40
C THR A 74 -1.54 -4.74 -4.71
N LEU A 75 -0.37 -4.10 -4.71
CA LEU A 75 0.34 -3.81 -5.96
C LEU A 75 1.07 -5.07 -6.46
N PRO A 76 1.24 -5.24 -7.78
CA PRO A 76 2.03 -6.33 -8.34
C PRO A 76 3.53 -6.13 -8.07
N PRO A 77 4.31 -7.22 -7.90
CA PRO A 77 5.77 -7.15 -7.85
C PRO A 77 6.39 -6.44 -9.06
N SER A 78 5.72 -6.49 -10.23
CA SER A 78 6.16 -5.80 -11.45
C SER A 78 6.25 -4.28 -11.31
N ILE A 79 5.74 -3.68 -10.23
CA ILE A 79 5.94 -2.27 -9.91
C ILE A 79 7.44 -1.89 -9.83
N ALA A 80 8.32 -2.85 -9.52
CA ALA A 80 9.78 -2.67 -9.56
C ALA A 80 10.32 -2.24 -10.93
N THR A 81 9.58 -2.51 -12.01
CA THR A 81 9.99 -2.13 -13.38
C THR A 81 9.86 -0.62 -13.64
N LEU A 82 9.12 0.11 -12.79
CA LEU A 82 8.87 1.54 -12.92
C LEU A 82 10.07 2.39 -12.44
N LYS A 83 11.25 2.17 -13.04
CA LYS A 83 12.52 2.79 -12.66
C LYS A 83 12.56 4.31 -12.85
N HIS A 84 11.68 4.86 -13.68
CA HIS A 84 11.62 6.29 -14.01
C HIS A 84 10.51 7.06 -13.28
N VAL A 85 9.62 6.36 -12.56
CA VAL A 85 8.52 7.02 -11.84
C VAL A 85 9.09 7.73 -10.61
N ARG A 86 8.96 9.06 -10.59
CA ARG A 86 9.29 9.93 -9.46
C ARG A 86 8.15 10.10 -8.49
N LYS A 87 6.92 9.99 -8.95
CA LYS A 87 5.71 10.21 -8.15
C LYS A 87 4.75 9.04 -8.27
N LEU A 88 4.56 8.32 -7.17
CA LEU A 88 3.58 7.24 -7.02
C LEU A 88 2.39 7.72 -6.19
N ASN A 89 1.23 7.86 -6.84
CA ASN A 89 -0.01 8.30 -6.21
C ASN A 89 -1.00 7.13 -6.08
N LEU A 90 -1.25 6.71 -4.84
CA LEU A 90 -2.19 5.64 -4.50
C LEU A 90 -3.42 6.18 -3.76
N TYR A 91 -3.72 7.47 -3.90
CA TYR A 91 -4.82 8.13 -3.21
C TYR A 91 -6.17 7.43 -3.46
N ARG A 92 -6.93 7.22 -2.37
CA ARG A 92 -8.23 6.51 -2.34
C ARG A 92 -8.16 5.14 -3.02
N SER A 93 -7.23 4.32 -2.56
CA SER A 93 -7.11 2.91 -2.91
C SER A 93 -7.77 2.01 -1.86
N THR A 94 -8.10 0.79 -2.27
CA THR A 94 -8.49 -0.33 -1.39
C THR A 94 -7.31 -1.24 -1.08
N LEU A 95 -6.09 -0.74 -1.28
CA LEU A 95 -4.85 -1.48 -1.11
C LEU A 95 -4.64 -1.83 0.37
N LEU A 96 -4.54 -3.12 0.64
CA LEU A 96 -4.29 -3.67 1.95
C LEU A 96 -2.79 -3.85 2.19
N ARG A 97 -2.02 -4.03 1.10
CA ARG A 97 -0.58 -4.34 1.16
C ARG A 97 0.20 -3.67 0.03
N ILE A 98 1.42 -3.26 0.33
CA ILE A 98 2.43 -2.82 -0.64
C ILE A 98 3.53 -3.90 -0.70
N PRO A 99 3.91 -4.38 -1.89
CA PRO A 99 4.94 -5.40 -2.06
C PRO A 99 6.34 -4.83 -1.75
N PRO A 100 7.29 -5.64 -1.24
CA PRO A 100 8.65 -5.19 -0.93
C PRO A 100 9.40 -4.64 -2.16
N GLU A 101 9.03 -5.08 -3.36
CA GLU A 101 9.52 -4.61 -4.66
C GLU A 101 9.37 -3.08 -4.86
N ILE A 102 8.55 -2.40 -4.07
CA ILE A 102 8.50 -0.92 -4.07
C ILE A 102 9.88 -0.29 -3.81
N GLY A 103 10.75 -0.94 -3.03
CA GLY A 103 12.10 -0.47 -2.77
C GLY A 103 13.05 -0.59 -3.96
N GLU A 104 12.59 -1.13 -5.09
CA GLU A 104 13.34 -1.19 -6.35
C GLU A 104 12.96 -0.05 -7.31
N MET A 105 12.00 0.81 -6.95
CA MET A 105 11.64 2.00 -7.75
C MET A 105 12.69 3.11 -7.55
N GLU A 106 13.81 3.01 -8.28
CA GLU A 106 15.02 3.82 -8.09
C GLU A 106 14.83 5.35 -8.15
N SER A 107 13.92 5.83 -9.00
CA SER A 107 13.67 7.27 -9.14
C SER A 107 12.54 7.78 -8.23
N LEU A 108 11.94 6.94 -7.38
CA LEU A 108 10.75 7.33 -6.62
C LEU A 108 11.12 8.31 -5.50
N GLU A 109 10.64 9.55 -5.63
CA GLU A 109 10.87 10.67 -4.71
C GLU A 109 9.61 10.98 -3.88
N GLN A 110 8.43 10.79 -4.46
CA GLN A 110 7.14 11.11 -3.83
C GLN A 110 6.24 9.89 -3.79
N PHE A 111 6.04 9.36 -2.59
CA PHE A 111 5.13 8.25 -2.33
C PHE A 111 3.90 8.75 -1.56
N ILE A 112 2.71 8.67 -2.19
CA ILE A 112 1.45 9.19 -1.64
C ILE A 112 0.45 8.03 -1.44
N PRO A 113 0.49 7.34 -0.29
CA PRO A 113 -0.45 6.27 0.04
C PRO A 113 -1.76 6.76 0.69
N TYR A 114 -1.92 8.08 0.89
CA TYR A 114 -2.95 8.68 1.74
C TYR A 114 -4.38 8.21 1.38
N THR A 115 -5.18 7.89 2.41
CA THR A 115 -6.58 7.37 2.39
C THR A 115 -6.80 5.90 2.04
N SER A 116 -5.78 5.05 1.97
CA SER A 116 -6.05 3.61 2.09
C SER A 116 -6.32 3.28 3.56
N TYR A 117 -7.60 3.24 3.95
CA TYR A 117 -8.02 2.88 5.31
C TYR A 117 -7.69 1.43 5.67
N GLY A 118 -7.39 0.59 4.67
CA GLY A 118 -7.01 -0.81 4.84
C GLY A 118 -5.51 -1.08 4.78
N LEU A 119 -4.67 -0.06 4.54
CA LEU A 119 -3.22 -0.27 4.52
C LEU A 119 -2.69 -0.38 5.96
N HIS A 120 -2.42 -1.61 6.39
CA HIS A 120 -2.08 -1.90 7.79
C HIS A 120 -0.57 -1.78 8.09
N TRP A 121 0.30 -1.98 7.09
CA TRP A 121 1.75 -1.88 7.26
C TRP A 121 2.46 -1.47 5.96
N PHE A 122 3.68 -0.97 6.10
CA PHE A 122 4.62 -0.75 4.99
C PHE A 122 5.71 -1.82 5.02
N PRO A 123 6.18 -2.30 3.84
CA PRO A 123 7.34 -3.18 3.77
C PRO A 123 8.60 -2.43 4.23
N TYR A 124 9.58 -3.15 4.78
CA TYR A 124 10.83 -2.56 5.27
C TYR A 124 11.59 -1.80 4.16
N GLU A 125 11.47 -2.28 2.93
CA GLU A 125 12.07 -1.75 1.71
C GLU A 125 11.65 -0.31 1.40
N ILE A 126 10.56 0.18 2.00
CA ILE A 126 10.17 1.60 1.89
C ILE A 126 11.27 2.55 2.38
N THR A 127 12.16 2.08 3.25
CA THR A 127 13.32 2.84 3.72
C THR A 127 14.21 3.29 2.56
N ARG A 128 14.29 2.52 1.47
CA ARG A 128 15.07 2.88 0.28
C ARG A 128 14.56 4.13 -0.42
N LEU A 129 13.28 4.46 -0.26
CA LEU A 129 12.68 5.69 -0.82
C LEU A 129 13.09 6.94 -0.03
N LEU A 130 13.42 6.79 1.25
CA LEU A 130 13.76 7.91 2.14
C LEU A 130 15.24 8.30 2.04
N PHE A 131 16.09 7.44 1.47
CA PHE A 131 17.53 7.68 1.33
C PHE A 131 17.94 8.29 -0.01
N THR A 132 17.00 8.53 -0.93
CA THR A 132 17.30 9.15 -2.24
C THR A 132 17.41 10.67 -2.20
N VAL A 133 17.33 11.28 -1.00
CA VAL A 133 17.59 12.71 -0.81
C VAL A 133 19.10 12.89 -0.65
N GLU A 134 19.74 13.47 -1.67
CA GLU A 134 21.15 13.92 -1.77
C GLU A 134 22.20 12.90 -2.26
N ASN A 135 22.46 12.92 -3.58
CA ASN A 135 23.80 12.97 -4.18
C ASN A 135 23.78 13.81 -5.46
#